data_AF-J6IBU8-F1
#
_entry.id   AF-J6IBU8-F1
#
_cell.length_a   1.000
_cell.length_b   1.000
_cell.length_c   1.000
_cell.angle_alpha   90.00
_cell.angle_beta   90.00
_cell.angle_gamma   90.00
#
_symmetry.space_group_name_H-M   'P 1'
#
loop_
_entity.id
_entity.type
_entity.pdbx_description
1 polymer ?
#
loop_
_entity_poly.entity_id
_entity_poly.type
_entity_poly.pdbx_seq_one_letter_code
_entity_poly.pdbx_strand_id
1 'polypeptide(L)'
;MKIYKITNIVGNEGFACMRLSNKQYVREVEVLDVWWDDWCSGGKKIGDFVECMGADICKVSVFEELHRHFDTIKSVPLRINKTQKELTAKNPKRLRWLPQEEVPLVAFYPPESFDCLPQSTIVKNELGGVRLIGGAEMKGDIIIPREEGKGIFFSKEVVGDYDFFTLKGSGHSFCTERVKTFCEAQGYENVVFLEKGEII
;
A
#
# COMPACT_ATOMS: atom_id res chain seq x y z
N MET A 1 3.85 18.18 -10.12
CA MET A 1 4.37 17.47 -8.94
C MET A 1 4.12 15.99 -9.13
N LYS A 2 5.13 15.12 -8.98
CA LYS A 2 4.94 13.68 -9.21
C LYS A 2 4.10 13.03 -8.12
N ILE A 3 3.36 12.00 -8.51
CA ILE A 3 2.56 11.17 -7.60
C ILE A 3 2.90 9.70 -7.74
N TYR A 4 2.83 9.00 -6.62
CA TYR A 4 3.32 7.65 -6.47
C TYR A 4 2.25 6.76 -5.84
N LYS A 5 2.24 5.50 -6.27
CA LYS A 5 1.58 4.43 -5.53
C LYS A 5 2.61 3.74 -4.64
N ILE A 6 2.28 3.57 -3.36
CA ILE A 6 3.05 2.75 -2.43
C ILE A 6 2.78 1.29 -2.79
N THR A 7 3.85 0.50 -2.82
CA THR A 7 3.83 -0.95 -2.94
C THR A 7 4.99 -1.52 -2.13
N ASN A 8 5.09 -2.83 -2.00
CA ASN A 8 6.20 -3.47 -1.33
C ASN A 8 6.94 -4.42 -2.27
N ILE A 9 8.08 -4.93 -1.84
CA ILE A 9 8.84 -5.95 -2.58
C ILE A 9 8.25 -7.32 -2.22
N VAL A 10 7.69 -8.00 -3.22
CA VAL A 10 7.14 -9.35 -3.04
C VAL A 10 8.25 -10.38 -3.29
N GLY A 11 8.47 -11.29 -2.34
CA GLY A 11 9.38 -12.42 -2.52
C GLY A 11 10.77 -12.22 -1.90
N ASN A 12 11.83 -12.22 -2.71
CA ASN A 12 13.18 -12.71 -2.34
C ASN A 12 13.92 -11.98 -1.18
N GLU A 13 13.41 -10.86 -0.68
CA GLU A 13 14.05 -10.11 0.42
C GLU A 13 13.70 -10.65 1.82
N GLY A 14 12.92 -11.73 1.92
CA GLY A 14 12.68 -12.41 3.19
C GLY A 14 11.58 -11.77 4.04
N PHE A 15 10.86 -10.78 3.50
CA PHE A 15 9.76 -10.13 4.19
C PHE A 15 8.51 -11.01 4.23
N ALA A 16 7.81 -10.94 5.36
CA ALA A 16 6.48 -11.49 5.53
C ALA A 16 5.45 -10.59 4.84
N CYS A 17 4.37 -11.21 4.37
CA CYS A 17 3.23 -10.49 3.82
C CYS A 17 1.94 -10.95 4.47
N MET A 18 0.91 -10.12 4.35
CA MET A 18 -0.42 -10.39 4.87
C MET A 18 -1.43 -10.47 3.75
N ARG A 19 -2.54 -11.14 4.05
CA ARG A 19 -3.77 -11.07 3.26
C ARG A 19 -4.92 -10.63 4.15
N LEU A 20 -5.82 -9.83 3.59
CA LEU A 20 -7.07 -9.44 4.21
C LEU A 20 -8.22 -10.32 3.72
N SER A 21 -9.37 -10.27 4.41
CA SER A 21 -10.58 -10.95 3.93
C SER A 21 -11.11 -10.30 2.67
N ASN A 22 -11.45 -11.08 1.63
CA ASN A 22 -12.04 -10.57 0.38
C ASN A 22 -13.35 -9.78 0.53
N LYS A 23 -13.89 -9.68 1.75
CA LYS A 23 -15.14 -8.97 2.08
C LYS A 23 -14.92 -7.71 2.91
N GLN A 24 -13.68 -7.26 3.10
CA GLN A 24 -13.35 -6.07 3.88
C GLN A 24 -12.69 -5.02 3.00
N TYR A 25 -13.14 -3.78 3.14
CA TYR A 25 -12.47 -2.60 2.63
C TYR A 25 -11.99 -1.80 3.84
N VAL A 26 -10.71 -1.39 3.84
CA VAL A 26 -10.10 -0.70 4.98
C VAL A 26 -10.92 0.53 5.43
N ARG A 27 -11.57 1.21 4.49
CA ARG A 27 -12.37 2.42 4.75
C ARG A 27 -13.72 2.16 5.41
N GLU A 28 -14.18 0.91 5.42
CA GLU A 28 -15.56 0.54 5.79
C GLU A 28 -15.62 -0.28 7.07
N VAL A 29 -14.47 -0.49 7.74
CA VAL A 29 -14.37 -1.35 8.93
C VAL A 29 -13.69 -0.62 10.08
N GLU A 30 -14.15 -0.88 11.30
CA GLU A 30 -13.51 -0.38 12.52
C GLU A 30 -12.24 -1.16 12.87
N VAL A 31 -12.17 -2.42 12.44
CA VAL A 31 -11.04 -3.34 12.63
C VAL A 31 -10.85 -4.14 11.34
N LEU A 32 -9.61 -4.22 10.85
CA LEU A 32 -9.28 -5.00 9.66
C LEU A 32 -8.78 -6.40 10.05
N ASP A 33 -9.49 -7.45 9.64
CA ASP A 33 -9.05 -8.83 9.87
C ASP A 33 -8.03 -9.24 8.81
N VAL A 34 -6.86 -9.68 9.29
CA VAL A 34 -5.72 -10.06 8.44
C VAL A 34 -5.13 -11.39 8.90
N TRP A 35 -4.40 -12.04 8.00
CA TRP A 35 -3.63 -13.25 8.26
C TRP A 35 -2.25 -13.10 7.64
N TRP A 36 -1.23 -13.64 8.30
CA TRP A 36 0.05 -13.88 7.64
C TRP A 36 -0.17 -14.84 6.46
N ASP A 37 0.35 -14.46 5.29
CA ASP A 37 0.21 -15.22 4.05
C ASP A 37 1.43 -16.10 3.83
N ASP A 38 1.20 -17.36 3.48
CA ASP A 38 2.24 -18.35 3.24
C ASP A 38 2.57 -18.55 1.76
N TRP A 39 1.74 -18.01 0.85
CA TRP A 39 1.92 -18.19 -0.59
C TRP A 39 2.83 -17.12 -1.21
N CYS A 40 2.56 -15.86 -0.89
CA CYS A 40 3.28 -14.72 -1.47
C CYS A 40 4.46 -14.27 -0.60
N SER A 41 4.69 -14.94 0.53
CA SER A 41 5.68 -14.51 1.51
C SER A 41 7.10 -14.86 1.07
N GLY A 42 7.97 -13.86 1.19
CA GLY A 42 9.40 -13.99 1.02
C GLY A 42 10.12 -14.67 2.17
N GLY A 43 9.51 -14.61 3.36
CA GLY A 43 10.10 -15.05 4.61
C GLY A 43 9.32 -14.56 5.81
N LYS A 44 9.99 -14.34 6.94
CA LYS A 44 9.35 -14.05 8.23
C LYS A 44 9.73 -12.70 8.82
N LYS A 45 10.50 -11.88 8.10
CA LYS A 45 10.93 -10.56 8.56
C LYS A 45 9.77 -9.57 8.44
N ILE A 46 9.48 -8.80 9.48
CA ILE A 46 8.49 -7.73 9.42
C ILE A 46 9.20 -6.43 9.02
N GLY A 47 8.92 -5.93 7.81
CA GLY A 47 9.38 -4.63 7.35
C GLY A 47 8.65 -3.48 8.03
N ASP A 48 9.09 -2.24 7.79
CA ASP A 48 8.39 -1.04 8.27
C ASP A 48 7.02 -0.90 7.61
N PHE A 49 6.96 -1.27 6.34
CA PHE A 49 5.72 -1.54 5.61
C PHE A 49 5.55 -3.05 5.40
N VAL A 50 4.30 -3.51 5.39
CA VAL A 50 3.93 -4.90 5.20
C VAL A 50 3.06 -5.02 3.97
N GLU A 51 3.48 -5.85 3.02
CA GLU A 51 2.70 -6.13 1.82
C GLU A 51 1.35 -6.72 2.23
N CYS A 52 0.27 -6.07 1.79
CA CYS A 52 -1.07 -6.60 1.89
C CYS A 52 -1.89 -6.14 0.69
N MET A 53 -2.33 -7.10 -0.13
CA MET A 53 -3.13 -6.75 -1.29
C MET A 53 -4.45 -6.11 -0.86
N GLY A 54 -4.61 -4.82 -1.17
CA GLY A 54 -5.82 -4.05 -0.90
C GLY A 54 -5.80 -3.19 0.36
N ALA A 55 -4.69 -3.18 1.12
CA ALA A 55 -4.54 -2.28 2.27
C ALA A 55 -3.08 -1.85 2.43
N ASP A 56 -2.87 -0.56 2.70
CA ASP A 56 -1.55 -0.05 3.07
C ASP A 56 -1.34 -0.35 4.57
N ILE A 57 -0.36 -1.20 4.91
CA ILE A 57 -0.05 -1.61 6.28
C ILE A 57 1.39 -1.22 6.64
N CYS A 58 1.57 -0.66 7.83
CA CYS A 58 2.89 -0.37 8.38
C CYS A 58 2.95 -0.60 9.89
N LYS A 59 4.14 -0.51 10.47
CA LYS A 59 4.32 -0.44 11.93
C LYS A 59 3.61 0.78 12.50
N VAL A 60 3.06 0.65 13.70
CA VAL A 60 2.39 1.79 14.38
C VAL A 60 3.32 2.99 14.50
N SER A 61 4.60 2.79 14.84
CA SER A 61 5.58 3.88 14.92
C SER A 61 5.80 4.61 13.58
N VAL A 62 5.71 3.90 12.46
CA VAL A 62 5.84 4.47 11.11
C VAL A 62 4.60 5.30 10.79
N PHE A 63 3.40 4.78 11.09
CA PHE A 63 2.15 5.52 10.94
C PHE A 63 2.13 6.81 11.76
N GLU A 64 2.52 6.75 13.03
CA GLU A 64 2.58 7.92 13.91
C GLU A 64 3.49 9.01 13.35
N GLU A 65 4.63 8.62 12.78
CA GLU A 65 5.58 9.54 12.17
C GLU A 65 5.05 10.14 10.85
N LEU A 66 4.43 9.30 10.00
CA LEU A 66 3.75 9.74 8.79
C LEU A 66 2.63 10.73 9.12
N HIS A 67 1.78 10.40 10.09
CA HIS A 67 0.64 11.22 10.48
C HIS A 67 1.07 12.56 11.10
N ARG A 68 2.22 12.62 11.79
CA ARG A 68 2.78 13.88 12.28
C ARG A 68 3.17 14.84 11.15
N HIS A 69 3.58 14.32 9.99
CA HIS A 69 4.02 15.10 8.83
C HIS A 69 2.91 15.28 7.77
N PHE A 70 1.97 14.34 7.71
CA PHE A 70 0.92 14.22 6.72
C PHE A 70 -0.40 13.85 7.44
N ASP A 71 -0.99 14.83 8.11
CA ASP A 71 -2.10 14.67 9.08
C ASP A 71 -3.44 14.21 8.48
N THR A 72 -3.51 14.06 7.15
CA THR A 72 -4.76 13.74 6.44
C THR A 72 -5.08 12.25 6.41
N ILE A 73 -4.11 11.36 6.66
CA ILE A 73 -4.34 9.91 6.67
C ILE A 73 -5.05 9.43 7.94
N LYS A 74 -5.87 8.38 7.81
CA LYS A 74 -6.54 7.68 8.92
C LYS A 74 -5.96 6.30 9.12
N SER A 75 -6.03 5.80 10.34
CA SER A 75 -5.64 4.44 10.71
C SER A 75 -6.82 3.54 11.02
N VAL A 76 -6.65 2.24 10.79
CA VAL A 76 -7.56 1.17 11.21
C VAL A 76 -6.74 0.09 11.93
N PRO A 77 -7.10 -0.27 13.18
CA PRO A 77 -6.42 -1.33 13.92
C PRO A 77 -6.58 -2.68 13.22
N LEU A 78 -5.57 -3.54 13.37
CA LEU A 78 -5.57 -4.88 12.79
C LEU A 78 -6.00 -5.93 13.81
N ARG A 79 -6.79 -6.91 13.37
CA ARG A 79 -6.92 -8.21 14.03
C ARG A 79 -6.13 -9.25 13.24
N ILE A 80 -4.96 -9.61 13.75
CA ILE A 80 -4.11 -10.64 13.15
C ILE A 80 -4.61 -12.01 13.61
N ASN A 81 -5.26 -12.73 12.70
CA ASN A 81 -5.84 -14.04 12.94
C ASN A 81 -4.86 -15.15 12.56
N LYS A 82 -4.99 -16.31 13.21
CA LYS A 82 -4.20 -17.50 12.86
C LYS A 82 -4.83 -18.24 11.68
N THR A 83 -3.99 -18.71 10.77
CA THR A 83 -4.38 -19.61 9.68
C THR A 83 -4.54 -21.05 10.18
N GLN A 84 -5.25 -21.89 9.41
CA GLN A 84 -5.34 -23.32 9.72
C GLN A 84 -3.96 -24.01 9.76
N LYS A 85 -3.01 -23.55 8.92
CA LYS A 85 -1.63 -24.07 8.91
C LYS A 85 -0.90 -23.73 10.20
N GLU A 86 -1.07 -22.52 10.73
CA GLU A 86 -0.52 -22.15 12.04
C GLU A 86 -1.10 -23.00 13.16
N LEU A 87 -2.43 -23.20 13.16
CA LEU A 87 -3.14 -23.95 14.19
C LEU A 87 -2.80 -25.44 14.21
N THR A 88 -2.49 -26.02 13.05
CA THR A 88 -2.22 -27.47 12.90
C THR A 88 -0.73 -27.83 12.84
N ALA A 89 0.16 -26.84 12.71
CA ALA A 89 1.59 -27.07 12.69
C ALA A 89 2.07 -27.64 14.03
N LYS A 90 2.73 -28.81 13.99
CA LYS A 90 3.38 -29.42 15.16
C LYS A 90 4.38 -28.48 15.85
N ASN A 91 5.01 -27.60 15.07
CA ASN A 91 5.92 -26.57 15.56
C ASN A 91 5.84 -25.31 14.69
N PRO A 92 4.96 -24.35 15.05
CA PRO A 92 4.78 -23.10 14.29
C PRO A 92 6.07 -22.28 14.16
N LYS A 93 7.04 -22.42 15.08
CA LYS A 93 8.33 -21.71 15.02
C LYS A 93 9.21 -22.12 13.84
N ARG A 94 8.90 -23.25 13.20
CA ARG A 94 9.61 -23.74 12.00
C ARG A 94 8.97 -23.27 10.69
N LEU A 95 7.83 -22.59 10.74
CA LEU A 95 7.19 -22.03 9.55
C LEU A 95 8.07 -20.86 9.05
N ARG A 96 8.63 -21.01 7.84
CA ARG A 96 9.62 -20.07 7.28
C ARG A 96 9.04 -18.70 6.92
N TRP A 97 7.73 -18.65 6.68
CA TRP A 97 6.98 -17.47 6.28
C TRP A 97 6.32 -16.74 7.45
N LEU A 98 6.29 -17.37 8.64
CA LEU A 98 5.53 -16.84 9.78
C LEU A 98 6.46 -16.02 10.69
N PRO A 99 6.19 -14.72 10.88
CA PRO A 99 6.88 -13.92 11.88
C PRO A 99 6.79 -14.53 13.28
N GLN A 100 7.88 -14.43 14.02
CA GLN A 100 7.99 -14.96 15.39
C GLN A 100 7.93 -13.85 16.44
N GLU A 101 8.17 -12.61 16.00
CA GLU A 101 8.04 -11.41 16.79
C GLU A 101 6.63 -10.85 16.66
N GLU A 102 6.11 -10.30 17.76
CA GLU A 102 4.89 -9.51 17.75
C GLU A 102 5.29 -8.04 17.63
N VAL A 103 4.92 -7.45 16.50
CA VAL A 103 5.15 -6.02 16.21
C VAL A 103 3.80 -5.36 16.06
N PRO A 104 3.53 -4.21 16.73
CA PRO A 104 2.31 -3.45 16.51
C PRO A 104 2.23 -2.95 15.07
N LEU A 105 1.19 -3.37 14.36
CA LEU A 105 0.91 -3.01 12.97
C LEU A 105 -0.45 -2.33 12.86
N VAL A 106 -0.59 -1.47 11.86
CA VAL A 106 -1.81 -0.72 11.59
C VAL A 106 -2.02 -0.60 10.08
N ALA A 107 -3.28 -0.67 9.64
CA ALA A 107 -3.63 -0.27 8.29
C ALA A 107 -3.88 1.24 8.25
N PHE A 108 -3.57 1.89 7.14
CA PHE A 108 -3.90 3.29 6.96
C PHE A 108 -4.49 3.56 5.57
N TYR A 109 -5.18 4.70 5.45
CA TYR A 109 -5.75 5.13 4.19
C TYR A 109 -5.98 6.65 4.16
N PRO A 110 -5.87 7.30 2.99
CA PRO A 110 -6.27 8.70 2.85
C PRO A 110 -7.78 8.84 2.64
N PRO A 111 -8.53 9.55 3.48
CA PRO A 111 -9.99 9.66 3.36
C PRO A 111 -10.42 10.41 2.09
N GLU A 112 -9.64 11.38 1.64
CA GLU A 112 -10.01 12.27 0.54
C GLU A 112 -9.83 11.62 -0.83
N SER A 113 -10.75 11.95 -1.73
CA SER A 113 -10.81 11.36 -3.06
C SER A 113 -11.11 12.39 -4.14
N PHE A 114 -10.32 12.36 -5.21
CA PHE A 114 -10.40 13.34 -6.30
C PHE A 114 -10.68 12.69 -7.65
N ASP A 115 -11.35 13.43 -8.51
CA ASP A 115 -11.49 13.09 -9.92
C ASP A 115 -10.17 13.37 -10.65
N CYS A 116 -9.75 12.45 -11.53
CA CYS A 116 -8.60 12.70 -12.40
C CYS A 116 -8.96 13.57 -13.60
N LEU A 117 -7.97 14.26 -14.16
CA LEU A 117 -8.12 15.08 -15.35
C LEU A 117 -8.37 14.22 -16.61
N PRO A 118 -9.06 14.77 -17.64
CA PRO A 118 -9.44 14.02 -18.84
C PRO A 118 -8.29 13.40 -19.63
N GLN A 119 -7.09 14.00 -19.58
CA GLN A 119 -5.89 13.47 -20.25
C GLN A 119 -5.27 12.24 -19.55
N SER A 120 -5.81 11.81 -18.41
CA SER A 120 -5.36 10.59 -17.73
C SER A 120 -5.63 9.35 -18.58
N THR A 121 -4.66 8.46 -18.66
CA THR A 121 -4.78 7.20 -19.41
C THR A 121 -5.27 6.09 -18.49
N ILE A 122 -6.59 6.02 -18.29
CA ILE A 122 -7.26 4.99 -17.49
C ILE A 122 -8.28 4.21 -18.32
N VAL A 123 -8.46 2.93 -18.01
CA VAL A 123 -9.51 2.07 -18.57
C VAL A 123 -10.44 1.66 -17.45
N LYS A 124 -11.74 1.88 -17.63
CA LYS A 124 -12.78 1.39 -16.73
C LYS A 124 -13.35 0.10 -17.30
N ASN A 125 -13.46 -0.94 -16.48
CA ASN A 125 -14.17 -2.17 -16.87
C ASN A 125 -15.68 -2.05 -16.56
N GLU A 126 -16.48 -3.01 -17.05
CA GLU A 126 -17.94 -3.03 -16.88
C GLU A 126 -18.39 -3.09 -15.41
N LEU A 127 -17.53 -3.60 -14.53
CA LEU A 127 -17.77 -3.70 -13.09
C LEU A 127 -17.28 -2.45 -12.32
N GLY A 128 -16.91 -1.38 -13.02
CA GLY A 128 -16.43 -0.12 -12.42
C GLY A 128 -14.98 -0.16 -11.94
N GLY A 129 -14.26 -1.25 -12.16
CA GLY A 129 -12.83 -1.36 -11.85
C GLY A 129 -12.00 -0.45 -12.75
N VAL A 130 -11.08 0.30 -12.14
CA VAL A 130 -10.20 1.24 -12.85
C VAL A 130 -8.80 0.64 -13.00
N ARG A 131 -8.32 0.56 -14.24
CA ARG A 131 -6.94 0.19 -14.58
C ARG A 131 -6.18 1.42 -15.08
N LEU A 132 -5.03 1.68 -14.48
CA LEU A 132 -4.07 2.70 -14.93
C LEU A 132 -3.23 2.14 -16.08
N ILE A 133 -3.02 2.91 -17.14
CA ILE A 133 -2.17 2.55 -18.27
C ILE A 133 -0.92 3.43 -18.27
N GLY A 134 0.24 2.82 -18.53
CA GLY A 134 1.51 3.52 -18.68
C GLY A 134 2.12 4.06 -17.38
N GLY A 135 1.51 3.82 -16.21
CA GLY A 135 2.15 4.07 -14.90
C GLY A 135 3.35 3.14 -14.67
N ALA A 136 4.30 3.52 -13.81
CA ALA A 136 5.43 2.65 -13.47
C ALA A 136 4.95 1.33 -12.85
N GLU A 137 5.61 0.23 -13.17
CA GLU A 137 5.23 -1.12 -12.72
C GLU A 137 6.43 -1.84 -12.12
N MET A 138 6.15 -2.79 -11.23
CA MET A 138 7.16 -3.70 -10.71
C MET A 138 7.07 -5.05 -11.40
N LYS A 139 8.21 -5.61 -11.82
CA LYS A 139 8.35 -6.96 -12.34
C LYS A 139 9.45 -7.69 -11.59
N GLY A 140 9.07 -8.46 -10.57
CA GLY A 140 10.02 -8.91 -9.55
C GLY A 140 10.63 -7.70 -8.86
N ASP A 141 11.95 -7.65 -8.77
CA ASP A 141 12.68 -6.57 -8.09
C ASP A 141 13.04 -5.40 -9.03
N ILE A 142 12.52 -5.42 -10.27
CA ILE A 142 12.80 -4.39 -11.29
C ILE A 142 11.63 -3.43 -11.41
N ILE A 143 11.91 -2.13 -11.30
CA ILE A 143 10.95 -1.07 -11.60
C ILE A 143 11.03 -0.72 -13.09
N ILE A 144 9.94 -0.95 -13.80
CA ILE A 144 9.71 -0.46 -15.16
C ILE A 144 9.18 0.97 -15.03
N PRO A 145 9.87 1.99 -15.60
CA PRO A 145 9.49 3.38 -15.44
C PRO A 145 8.15 3.71 -16.11
N ARG A 146 7.54 4.81 -15.67
CA ARG A 146 6.32 5.37 -16.28
C ARG A 146 6.61 5.73 -17.75
N GLU A 147 5.64 5.44 -18.63
CA GLU A 147 5.68 5.89 -20.02
C GLU A 147 5.43 7.40 -20.10
N GLU A 148 6.23 8.09 -20.90
CA GLU A 148 6.12 9.53 -21.09
C GLU A 148 4.73 9.91 -21.65
N GLY A 149 4.12 10.95 -21.08
CA GLY A 149 2.77 11.41 -21.46
C GLY A 149 1.62 10.50 -21.01
N LYS A 150 1.88 9.37 -20.36
CA LYS A 150 0.85 8.48 -19.80
C LYS A 150 0.80 8.53 -18.28
N GLY A 151 -0.22 7.88 -17.73
CA GLY A 151 -0.49 7.80 -16.29
C GLY A 151 -1.73 8.57 -15.89
N ILE A 152 -1.76 8.98 -14.62
CA ILE A 152 -2.89 9.69 -14.04
C ILE A 152 -2.52 11.13 -13.69
N PHE A 153 -3.39 12.06 -14.06
CA PHE A 153 -3.18 13.48 -13.84
C PHE A 153 -4.28 14.03 -12.95
N PHE A 154 -3.91 14.88 -11.99
CA PHE A 154 -4.86 15.57 -11.11
C PHE A 154 -4.66 17.08 -11.21
N SER A 155 -5.74 17.84 -11.01
CA SER A 155 -5.65 19.31 -10.93
C SER A 155 -5.04 19.72 -9.60
N LYS A 156 -4.03 20.60 -9.64
CA LYS A 156 -3.49 21.24 -8.44
C LYS A 156 -4.53 22.04 -7.67
N GLU A 157 -5.46 22.69 -8.35
CA GLU A 157 -6.53 23.47 -7.72
C GLU A 157 -7.49 22.57 -6.91
N VAL A 158 -7.69 21.33 -7.37
CA VAL A 158 -8.58 20.36 -6.72
C VAL A 158 -7.88 19.61 -5.59
N VAL A 159 -6.64 19.16 -5.83
CA VAL A 159 -5.86 18.41 -4.82
C VAL A 159 -5.33 19.33 -3.72
N GLY A 160 -5.05 20.61 -4.00
CA GLY A 160 -4.52 21.54 -3.02
C GLY A 160 -3.22 21.02 -2.38
N ASP A 161 -3.22 20.96 -1.05
CA ASP A 161 -2.06 20.58 -0.23
C ASP A 161 -2.12 19.13 0.29
N TYR A 162 -3.03 18.30 -0.23
CA TYR A 162 -3.13 16.89 0.18
C TYR A 162 -1.93 16.07 -0.31
N ASP A 163 -1.18 15.48 0.64
CA ASP A 163 -0.04 14.62 0.34
C ASP A 163 -0.41 13.14 0.12
N PHE A 164 -1.58 12.72 0.62
CA PHE A 164 -2.17 11.41 0.33
C PHE A 164 -3.64 11.57 -0.10
N PHE A 165 -4.07 10.79 -1.09
CA PHE A 165 -5.44 10.82 -1.61
C PHE A 165 -5.77 9.59 -2.46
N THR A 166 -7.05 9.40 -2.80
CA THR A 166 -7.49 8.36 -3.75
C THR A 166 -8.03 8.91 -5.06
N LEU A 167 -7.96 8.09 -6.10
CA LEU A 167 -8.78 8.30 -7.30
C LEU A 167 -10.23 7.91 -7.00
N LYS A 168 -11.14 8.87 -7.21
CA LYS A 168 -12.58 8.70 -7.02
C LYS A 168 -13.17 7.60 -7.88
N GLY A 169 -14.06 6.82 -7.28
CA GLY A 169 -14.66 5.64 -7.92
C GLY A 169 -13.66 4.51 -8.14
N SER A 170 -12.55 4.49 -7.42
CA SER A 170 -11.55 3.41 -7.48
C SER A 170 -10.96 3.12 -6.10
N GLY A 171 -10.28 1.98 -5.97
CA GLY A 171 -9.48 1.64 -4.78
C GLY A 171 -8.02 2.08 -4.86
N HIS A 172 -7.63 2.93 -5.82
CA HIS A 172 -6.23 3.36 -5.95
C HIS A 172 -5.93 4.54 -5.02
N SER A 173 -5.04 4.30 -4.06
CA SER A 173 -4.40 5.33 -3.22
C SER A 173 -3.10 5.82 -3.86
N PHE A 174 -2.84 7.11 -3.69
CA PHE A 174 -1.62 7.78 -4.14
C PHE A 174 -1.06 8.68 -3.05
N CYS A 175 0.23 9.00 -3.18
CA CYS A 175 0.92 10.00 -2.38
C CYS A 175 1.77 10.90 -3.27
N THR A 176 2.12 12.08 -2.77
CA THR A 176 2.98 13.04 -3.47
C THR A 176 4.47 12.65 -3.38
N GLU A 177 5.30 13.30 -4.19
CA GLU A 177 6.76 13.20 -4.09
C GLU A 177 7.31 13.54 -2.70
N ARG A 178 6.64 14.41 -1.93
CA ARG A 178 7.03 14.77 -0.56
C ARG A 178 7.00 13.55 0.37
N VAL A 179 5.96 12.71 0.26
CA VAL A 179 5.86 11.46 1.04
C VAL A 179 6.98 10.50 0.68
N LYS A 180 7.23 10.31 -0.63
CA LYS A 180 8.33 9.47 -1.10
C LYS A 180 9.67 9.93 -0.53
N THR A 181 10.02 11.20 -0.70
CA THR A 181 11.28 11.75 -0.20
C THR A 181 11.39 11.63 1.32
N PHE A 182 10.30 11.83 2.04
CA PHE A 182 10.26 11.64 3.49
C PHE A 182 10.58 10.18 3.87
N CYS A 183 9.87 9.20 3.30
CA CYS A 183 10.08 7.79 3.60
C CYS A 183 11.50 7.30 3.23
N GLU A 184 12.03 7.75 2.10
CA GLU A 184 13.40 7.44 1.67
C GLU A 184 14.44 8.03 2.63
N ALA A 185 14.23 9.25 3.14
CA ALA A 185 15.11 9.87 4.11
C ALA A 185 15.10 9.16 5.47
N GLN A 186 13.96 8.57 5.87
CA GLN A 186 13.88 7.73 7.07
C GLN A 186 14.51 6.34 6.88
N GLY A 187 14.76 5.91 5.64
CA GLY A 187 15.30 4.59 5.35
C GLY A 187 14.34 3.45 5.67
N TYR A 188 13.03 3.69 5.54
CA TYR A 188 12.02 2.67 5.85
C TYR A 188 12.18 1.41 4.97
N GLU A 189 12.06 0.25 5.60
CA GLU A 189 12.19 -1.04 4.93
C GLU A 189 10.90 -1.47 4.22
N ASN A 190 11.08 -2.26 3.16
CA ASN A 190 10.01 -2.92 2.41
C ASN A 190 8.96 -1.96 1.83
N VAL A 191 9.36 -0.76 1.39
CA VAL A 191 8.49 0.20 0.71
C VAL A 191 9.09 0.63 -0.62
N VAL A 192 8.25 0.65 -1.65
CA VAL A 192 8.60 1.05 -3.01
C VAL A 192 7.56 2.04 -3.51
N PHE A 193 8.02 3.06 -4.23
CA PHE A 193 7.18 4.10 -4.80
C PHE A 193 7.16 3.99 -6.32
N LEU A 194 6.01 3.62 -6.87
CA LEU A 194 5.81 3.55 -8.32
C LEU A 194 5.23 4.86 -8.82
N GLU A 195 5.96 5.59 -9.68
CA GLU A 195 5.46 6.82 -10.30
C GLU A 195 4.22 6.53 -11.15
N LYS A 196 3.07 7.10 -10.79
CA LYS A 196 1.79 6.86 -11.49
C LYS A 196 1.35 8.05 -12.34
N GLY A 197 1.88 9.24 -12.07
CA GLY A 197 1.60 10.42 -12.87
C GLY A 197 1.91 11.70 -12.10
N GLU A 198 1.10 12.73 -12.31
CA GLU A 198 1.42 14.08 -11.81
C GLU A 198 0.18 14.87 -11.37
N ILE A 199 0.37 15.75 -10.38
CA ILE A 199 -0.51 16.90 -10.14
C ILE A 199 0.01 18.06 -10.99
N ILE A 200 -0.85 18.60 -11.85
CA ILE A 200 -0.54 19.69 -12.78
C ILE A 200 -1.39 20.92 -12.53
#